data_AF-A0A9J6FIH6-F1
#
_entry.id   AF-A0A9J6FIH6-F1
#
_cell.length_a   1.000
_cell.length_b   1.000
_cell.length_c   1.000
_cell.angle_alpha   90.00
_cell.angle_beta   90.00
_cell.angle_gamma   90.00
#
_symmetry.space_group_name_H-M   'P 1'
#
loop_
_entity.id
_entity.type
_entity.pdbx_description
1 polymer ?
#
loop_
_entity_poly.entity_id
_entity_poly.type
_entity_poly.pdbx_seq_one_letter_code
_entity_poly.pdbx_strand_id
1 'polypeptide(L)'
;MDGCHLEILLGSPFICLKKLQVLSLQANKIPALNKATLKGLTGLLRLNLTRNRLTVFDSTNTLIPLMSLRILDISFNSIQQLRVDKPLNSSPEVLLANHNGIKKWTPPIFSRMTELKLLDLGHNEIAVVDNEMFGDLNGIQNVSLNFNPWDCYSCYLNNLHNFLDNHKVQCVGCAVCKVPEEQYGYHVRSVAWREEECVAVDYYRVYAVPGILSIISAARAHLWRLQMPLVLHICIFVP
;
A
#
# COMPACT_ATOMS: atom_id res chain seq x y z
N MET A 1 -20.27 8.51 -14.83
CA MET A 1 -20.57 9.92 -14.47
C MET A 1 -19.22 10.60 -14.34
N ASP A 2 -18.54 10.77 -15.47
CA ASP A 2 -17.11 11.00 -15.51
C ASP A 2 -16.87 12.48 -15.75
N GLY A 3 -15.97 13.11 -14.99
CA GLY A 3 -15.67 14.53 -15.16
C GLY A 3 -16.81 15.49 -14.77
N CYS A 4 -17.80 15.05 -14.01
CA CYS A 4 -18.97 15.86 -13.63
C CYS A 4 -18.72 16.77 -12.40
N HIS A 5 -17.47 16.94 -11.97
CA HIS A 5 -17.08 17.69 -10.76
C HIS A 5 -17.82 17.28 -9.49
N LEU A 6 -18.20 16.01 -9.36
CA LEU A 6 -18.93 15.51 -8.20
C LEU A 6 -18.05 15.62 -6.94
N GLU A 7 -18.49 16.43 -5.98
CA GLU A 7 -17.83 16.58 -4.67
C GLU A 7 -18.51 15.74 -3.59
N ILE A 8 -19.84 15.61 -3.64
CA ILE A 8 -20.62 14.87 -2.63
C ILE A 8 -21.66 13.99 -3.32
N LEU A 9 -21.68 12.70 -2.99
CA LEU A 9 -22.73 11.75 -3.36
C LEU A 9 -23.60 11.47 -2.12
N LEU A 10 -24.76 12.14 -2.03
CA LEU A 10 -25.69 11.99 -0.90
C LEU A 10 -26.68 10.84 -1.13
N GLY A 11 -27.04 10.16 -0.04
CA GLY A 11 -28.06 9.11 -0.04
C GLY A 11 -27.62 7.82 -0.73
N SER A 12 -28.58 7.15 -1.40
CA SER A 12 -28.36 5.91 -2.16
C SER A 12 -28.80 6.09 -3.61
N PRO A 13 -28.08 6.90 -4.40
CA PRO A 13 -28.50 7.27 -5.76
C PRO A 13 -28.60 6.06 -6.71
N PHE A 14 -27.97 4.95 -6.36
CA PHE A 14 -27.91 3.74 -7.18
C PHE A 14 -28.77 2.58 -6.65
N ILE A 15 -29.67 2.85 -5.70
CA ILE A 15 -30.39 1.79 -4.95
C ILE A 15 -31.18 0.81 -5.82
N CYS A 16 -31.68 1.26 -6.97
CA CYS A 16 -32.46 0.43 -7.90
C CYS A 16 -31.62 -0.18 -9.04
N LEU A 17 -30.33 0.12 -9.14
CA LEU A 17 -29.47 -0.26 -10.27
C LEU A 17 -28.81 -1.63 -10.10
N LYS A 18 -29.59 -2.65 -9.70
CA LYS A 18 -29.07 -3.99 -9.37
C LYS A 18 -28.36 -4.71 -10.51
N LYS A 19 -28.71 -4.38 -11.76
CA LYS A 19 -28.11 -4.95 -12.98
C LYS A 19 -26.92 -4.16 -13.52
N LEU A 20 -26.58 -3.01 -12.91
CA LEU A 20 -25.45 -2.21 -13.37
C LEU A 20 -24.16 -2.98 -13.11
N GLN A 21 -23.39 -3.24 -14.17
CA GLN A 21 -22.14 -4.01 -14.09
C GLN A 21 -20.90 -3.12 -14.03
N VAL A 22 -20.96 -1.91 -14.61
CA VAL A 22 -19.82 -0.99 -14.68
C VAL A 22 -20.27 0.37 -14.19
N LEU A 23 -19.56 0.91 -13.20
CA LEU A 23 -19.74 2.26 -12.70
C LEU A 23 -18.40 2.98 -12.75
N SER A 24 -18.37 4.05 -13.54
CA SER A 24 -17.25 4.99 -13.59
C SER A 24 -17.67 6.29 -12.92
N LEU A 25 -16.83 6.72 -11.97
CA LEU A 25 -16.90 7.99 -11.24
C LEU A 25 -15.55 8.72 -11.35
N GLN A 26 -14.77 8.42 -12.39
CA GLN A 26 -13.43 8.98 -12.57
C GLN A 26 -13.45 10.50 -12.80
N ALA A 27 -12.31 11.13 -12.51
CA ALA A 27 -12.08 12.56 -12.75
C ALA A 27 -13.12 13.47 -12.06
N ASN A 28 -13.59 13.07 -10.88
CA ASN A 28 -14.42 13.89 -10.02
C ASN A 28 -13.59 14.42 -8.84
N LYS A 29 -14.24 14.95 -7.81
CA LYS A 29 -13.59 15.51 -6.63
C LYS A 29 -13.98 14.77 -5.36
N ILE A 30 -14.31 13.48 -5.48
CA ILE A 30 -14.88 12.69 -4.39
C ILE A 30 -13.79 12.49 -3.30
N PRO A 31 -14.01 12.99 -2.07
CA PRO A 31 -13.01 12.89 -0.99
C PRO A 31 -13.09 11.55 -0.24
N ALA A 32 -14.27 10.93 -0.24
CA ALA A 32 -14.54 9.63 0.36
C ALA A 32 -15.79 9.02 -0.28
N LEU A 33 -15.87 7.69 -0.25
CA LEU A 33 -17.10 6.96 -0.50
C LEU A 33 -17.57 6.28 0.77
N ASN A 34 -18.87 6.09 0.86
CA ASN A 34 -19.48 5.30 1.91
C ASN A 34 -20.42 4.23 1.31
N LYS A 35 -20.74 3.23 2.13
CA LYS A 35 -21.56 2.07 1.76
C LYS A 35 -22.99 2.46 1.43
N ALA A 36 -23.47 3.60 1.92
CA ALA A 36 -24.80 4.09 1.57
C ALA A 36 -24.85 4.57 0.11
N THR A 37 -23.77 5.22 -0.36
CA THR A 37 -23.65 5.69 -1.75
C THR A 37 -23.73 4.54 -2.75
N LEU A 38 -23.03 3.44 -2.49
CA LEU A 38 -22.97 2.28 -3.38
C LEU A 38 -24.06 1.22 -3.12
N LYS A 39 -25.00 1.51 -2.22
CA LYS A 39 -26.10 0.59 -1.89
C LYS A 39 -26.94 0.31 -3.14
N GLY A 40 -27.26 -0.97 -3.35
CA GLY A 40 -28.08 -1.45 -4.47
C GLY A 40 -27.28 -1.93 -5.69
N LEU A 41 -25.97 -1.64 -5.75
CA LEU A 41 -25.06 -2.07 -6.81
C LEU A 41 -24.57 -3.52 -6.63
N THR A 42 -25.49 -4.45 -6.36
CA THR A 42 -25.14 -5.83 -6.03
C THR A 42 -24.51 -6.58 -7.21
N GLY A 43 -24.90 -6.27 -8.44
CA GLY A 43 -24.36 -6.87 -9.67
C GLY A 43 -23.16 -6.11 -10.27
N LEU A 44 -22.58 -5.15 -9.55
CA LEU A 44 -21.47 -4.35 -10.06
C LEU A 44 -20.19 -5.18 -10.13
N LEU A 45 -19.62 -5.26 -11.34
CA LEU A 45 -18.39 -5.99 -11.63
C LEU A 45 -17.15 -5.08 -11.64
N ARG A 46 -17.31 -3.83 -12.10
CA ARG A 46 -16.21 -2.86 -12.21
C ARG A 46 -16.58 -1.51 -11.61
N LEU A 47 -15.73 -1.04 -10.70
CA LEU A 47 -15.81 0.28 -10.10
C LEU A 47 -14.55 1.08 -10.41
N ASN A 48 -14.70 2.19 -11.12
CA ASN A 48 -13.61 3.10 -11.47
C ASN A 48 -13.75 4.42 -10.69
N LEU A 49 -12.77 4.70 -9.83
CA LEU A 49 -12.65 5.87 -8.98
C LEU A 49 -11.38 6.68 -9.26
N THR A 50 -10.77 6.47 -10.42
CA THR A 50 -9.52 7.14 -10.77
C THR A 50 -9.63 8.65 -10.77
N ARG A 51 -8.53 9.35 -10.47
CA ARG A 51 -8.47 10.82 -10.54
C ARG A 51 -9.55 11.49 -9.67
N ASN A 52 -9.69 11.02 -8.44
CA ASN A 52 -10.52 11.64 -7.40
C ASN A 52 -9.63 12.22 -6.29
N ARG A 53 -10.19 12.47 -5.11
CA ARG A 53 -9.50 13.07 -3.96
C ARG A 53 -9.55 12.17 -2.74
N LEU A 54 -9.59 10.85 -2.94
CA LEU A 54 -9.61 9.89 -1.85
C LEU A 54 -8.32 9.99 -1.04
N THR A 55 -8.41 10.13 0.28
CA THR A 55 -7.25 10.22 1.19
C THR A 55 -7.05 8.97 2.04
N VAL A 56 -8.14 8.24 2.29
CA VAL A 56 -8.14 6.94 2.97
C VAL A 56 -9.09 6.02 2.22
N PHE A 57 -8.66 4.78 1.97
CA PHE A 57 -9.53 3.75 1.44
C PHE A 57 -9.85 2.74 2.54
N ASP A 58 -11.13 2.65 2.88
CA ASP A 58 -11.67 1.68 3.84
C ASP A 58 -12.67 0.78 3.13
N SER A 59 -12.32 -0.50 3.00
CA SER A 59 -13.15 -1.48 2.30
C SER A 59 -14.46 -1.78 3.06
N THR A 60 -14.44 -1.72 4.39
CA THR A 60 -15.63 -1.90 5.25
C THR A 60 -16.63 -0.78 5.00
N ASN A 61 -16.14 0.45 4.88
CA ASN A 61 -17.01 1.58 4.63
C ASN A 61 -17.42 1.69 3.16
N THR A 62 -16.78 1.01 2.22
CA THR A 62 -17.00 1.23 0.78
C THR A 62 -17.57 0.02 0.04
N LEU A 63 -16.95 -1.16 0.21
CA LEU A 63 -17.17 -2.31 -0.68
C LEU A 63 -18.25 -3.28 -0.19
N ILE A 64 -18.68 -3.22 1.08
CA ILE A 64 -19.70 -4.15 1.63
C ILE A 64 -20.95 -4.33 0.74
N PRO A 65 -21.55 -3.28 0.14
CA PRO A 65 -22.75 -3.45 -0.68
C PRO A 65 -22.53 -4.20 -1.99
N LEU A 66 -21.28 -4.33 -2.43
CA LEU A 66 -20.92 -4.90 -3.73
C LEU A 66 -20.73 -6.41 -3.54
N MET A 67 -21.54 -7.20 -4.25
CA MET A 67 -21.58 -8.66 -4.09
C MET A 67 -20.92 -9.38 -5.27
N SER A 68 -20.50 -8.67 -6.30
CA SER A 68 -19.94 -9.24 -7.52
C SER A 68 -18.73 -8.46 -8.03
N LEU A 69 -18.12 -7.60 -7.20
CA LEU A 69 -17.04 -6.74 -7.65
C LEU A 69 -15.82 -7.58 -8.03
N ARG A 70 -15.31 -7.35 -9.24
CA ARG A 70 -14.12 -8.03 -9.79
C ARG A 70 -12.97 -7.08 -10.04
N ILE A 71 -13.26 -5.84 -10.45
CA ILE A 71 -12.24 -4.84 -10.80
C ILE A 71 -12.49 -3.57 -9.99
N LEU A 72 -11.51 -3.20 -9.17
CA LEU A 72 -11.49 -1.95 -8.43
C LEU A 72 -10.31 -1.10 -8.88
N ASP A 73 -10.60 0.10 -9.36
CA ASP A 73 -9.58 1.08 -9.73
C ASP A 73 -9.71 2.33 -8.87
N ILE A 74 -8.74 2.52 -7.96
CA ILE A 74 -8.59 3.66 -7.04
C ILE A 74 -7.29 4.42 -7.34
N SER A 75 -6.69 4.22 -8.51
CA SER A 75 -5.44 4.86 -8.92
C SER A 75 -5.58 6.38 -9.09
N PHE A 76 -4.46 7.10 -9.09
CA PHE A 76 -4.44 8.56 -9.24
C PHE A 76 -5.34 9.28 -8.23
N ASN A 77 -5.21 8.94 -6.95
CA ASN A 77 -5.87 9.63 -5.85
C ASN A 77 -4.81 10.21 -4.89
N SER A 78 -5.16 10.47 -3.64
CA SER A 78 -4.22 10.94 -2.60
C SER A 78 -4.26 10.01 -1.39
N ILE A 79 -4.48 8.71 -1.63
CA ILE A 79 -4.69 7.73 -0.56
C ILE A 79 -3.38 7.51 0.17
N GLN A 80 -3.37 7.73 1.48
CA GLN A 80 -2.21 7.49 2.34
C GLN A 80 -2.32 6.22 3.17
N GLN A 81 -3.57 5.76 3.39
CA GLN A 81 -3.86 4.57 4.18
C GLN A 81 -4.89 3.66 3.51
N LEU A 82 -4.57 2.36 3.46
CA LEU A 82 -5.51 1.30 3.08
C LEU A 82 -6.02 0.58 4.34
N ARG A 83 -7.31 0.25 4.39
CA ARG A 83 -7.90 -0.56 5.48
C ARG A 83 -8.81 -1.64 4.94
N VAL A 84 -8.57 -2.88 5.38
CA VAL A 84 -9.36 -4.06 5.00
C VAL A 84 -9.60 -4.94 6.24
N ASP A 85 -10.38 -4.38 7.17
CA ASP A 85 -10.48 -4.94 8.53
C ASP A 85 -11.60 -5.96 8.69
N LYS A 86 -12.57 -6.00 7.76
CA LYS A 86 -13.75 -6.87 7.82
C LYS A 86 -13.87 -7.75 6.58
N PRO A 87 -14.52 -8.93 6.71
CA PRO A 87 -14.86 -9.76 5.57
C PRO A 87 -15.62 -8.97 4.50
N LEU A 88 -15.22 -9.15 3.25
CA LEU A 88 -15.89 -8.57 2.09
C LEU A 88 -16.94 -9.54 1.56
N ASN A 89 -18.05 -9.01 1.05
CA ASN A 89 -19.07 -9.83 0.38
C ASN A 89 -18.63 -10.30 -1.01
N SER A 90 -17.61 -9.64 -1.58
CA SER A 90 -16.94 -10.06 -2.81
C SER A 90 -15.46 -9.69 -2.74
N SER A 91 -14.63 -10.49 -3.39
CA SER A 91 -13.18 -10.33 -3.44
C SER A 91 -12.79 -9.90 -4.86
N PRO A 92 -12.20 -8.71 -5.05
CA PRO A 92 -11.80 -8.26 -6.38
C PRO A 92 -10.65 -9.11 -6.92
N GLU A 93 -10.68 -9.38 -8.22
CA GLU A 93 -9.58 -10.05 -8.94
C GLU A 93 -8.49 -9.05 -9.36
N VAL A 94 -8.85 -7.78 -9.51
CA VAL A 94 -7.96 -6.71 -9.94
C VAL A 94 -8.10 -5.52 -9.00
N LEU A 95 -6.99 -5.11 -8.40
CA LEU A 95 -6.87 -3.87 -7.63
C LEU A 95 -5.78 -2.98 -8.23
N LEU A 96 -6.20 -1.83 -8.75
CA LEU A 96 -5.32 -0.77 -9.21
C LEU A 96 -5.32 0.35 -8.17
N ALA A 97 -4.19 0.57 -7.50
CA ALA A 97 -4.01 1.56 -6.45
C ALA A 97 -2.73 2.39 -6.65
N ASN A 98 -2.18 2.38 -7.86
CA ASN A 98 -1.01 3.15 -8.24
C ASN A 98 -1.25 4.67 -8.29
N HIS A 99 -0.17 5.45 -8.25
CA HIS A 99 -0.22 6.92 -8.19
C HIS A 99 -1.08 7.43 -7.02
N ASN A 100 -0.70 7.01 -5.82
CA ASN A 100 -1.26 7.48 -4.55
C ASN A 100 -0.08 7.86 -3.63
N GLY A 101 -0.34 8.02 -2.33
CA GLY A 101 0.69 8.26 -1.30
C GLY A 101 0.70 7.17 -0.24
N ILE A 102 0.40 5.93 -0.62
CA ILE A 102 0.17 4.83 0.32
C ILE A 102 1.47 4.53 1.07
N LYS A 103 1.41 4.63 2.39
CA LYS A 103 2.51 4.31 3.32
C LYS A 103 2.06 3.63 4.60
N LYS A 104 0.75 3.47 4.79
CA LYS A 104 0.14 2.84 5.97
C LYS A 104 -0.95 1.88 5.53
N TRP A 105 -1.11 0.80 6.28
CA TRP A 105 -2.24 -0.11 6.14
C TRP A 105 -2.54 -0.80 7.45
N THR A 106 -3.67 -1.51 7.51
CA THR A 106 -4.01 -2.40 8.62
C THR A 106 -3.62 -3.84 8.26
N PRO A 107 -2.61 -4.44 8.92
CA PRO A 107 -2.24 -5.82 8.68
C PRO A 107 -3.31 -6.77 9.28
N PRO A 108 -3.64 -7.90 8.62
CA PRO A 108 -3.23 -8.32 7.28
C PRO A 108 -4.14 -7.71 6.18
N ILE A 109 -3.58 -6.81 5.35
CA ILE A 109 -4.36 -5.93 4.47
C ILE A 109 -5.01 -6.64 3.27
N PHE A 110 -4.43 -7.71 2.75
CA PHE A 110 -4.99 -8.45 1.61
C PHE A 110 -5.60 -9.80 1.98
N SER A 111 -5.64 -10.14 3.28
CA SER A 111 -6.21 -11.40 3.79
C SER A 111 -7.65 -11.68 3.34
N ARG A 112 -8.42 -10.62 3.05
CA ARG A 112 -9.83 -10.72 2.62
C ARG A 112 -10.04 -10.56 1.12
N MET A 113 -8.95 -10.40 0.37
CA MET A 113 -8.96 -10.26 -1.10
C MET A 113 -8.33 -11.49 -1.76
N THR A 114 -8.80 -12.68 -1.37
CA THR A 114 -8.23 -13.99 -1.75
C THR A 114 -8.27 -14.30 -3.26
N GLU A 115 -9.07 -13.58 -4.03
CA GLU A 115 -9.25 -13.79 -5.48
C GLU A 115 -8.35 -12.87 -6.30
N LEU A 116 -7.53 -12.02 -5.66
CA LEU A 116 -6.61 -11.10 -6.33
C LEU A 116 -5.66 -11.85 -7.25
N LYS A 117 -5.67 -11.46 -8.52
CA LYS A 117 -4.75 -11.92 -9.58
C LYS A 117 -3.84 -10.79 -10.04
N LEU A 118 -4.31 -9.55 -10.01
CA LEU A 118 -3.52 -8.37 -10.37
C LEU A 118 -3.58 -7.31 -9.28
N LEU A 119 -2.40 -6.88 -8.82
CA LEU A 119 -2.23 -5.82 -7.84
C LEU A 119 -1.22 -4.77 -8.35
N ASP A 120 -1.67 -3.53 -8.51
CA ASP A 120 -0.79 -2.41 -8.86
C ASP A 120 -0.70 -1.42 -7.69
N LEU A 121 0.47 -1.37 -7.06
CA LEU A 121 0.85 -0.42 -6.01
C LEU A 121 1.98 0.52 -6.46
N GLY A 122 2.27 0.60 -7.77
CA GLY A 122 3.31 1.45 -8.30
C GLY A 122 3.10 2.93 -7.99
N HIS A 123 4.16 3.74 -7.94
CA HIS A 123 4.07 5.17 -7.63
C HIS A 123 3.32 5.46 -6.32
N ASN A 124 3.81 4.91 -5.22
CA ASN A 124 3.32 5.15 -3.85
C ASN A 124 4.50 5.52 -2.92
N GLU A 125 4.25 5.56 -1.61
CA GLU A 125 5.24 5.89 -0.57
C GLU A 125 5.61 4.67 0.29
N ILE A 126 5.55 3.46 -0.28
CA ILE A 126 5.83 2.21 0.44
C ILE A 126 7.34 2.01 0.56
N ALA A 127 7.89 2.20 1.76
CA ALA A 127 9.31 1.95 2.02
C ALA A 127 9.57 0.51 2.48
N VAL A 128 8.70 -0.03 3.32
CA VAL A 128 8.87 -1.31 3.99
C VAL A 128 7.52 -2.01 4.02
N VAL A 129 7.49 -3.33 3.85
CA VAL A 129 6.28 -4.13 4.07
C VAL A 129 6.34 -4.83 5.43
N ASP A 130 5.20 -5.18 6.03
CA ASP A 130 5.18 -6.09 7.18
C ASP A 130 5.21 -7.56 6.73
N ASN A 131 5.25 -8.47 7.71
CA ASN A 131 5.28 -9.93 7.48
C ASN A 131 4.02 -10.49 6.81
N GLU A 132 2.89 -9.80 6.92
CA GLU A 132 1.58 -10.34 6.55
C GLU A 132 1.01 -9.71 5.28
N MET A 133 1.57 -8.60 4.81
CA MET A 133 1.04 -7.81 3.70
C MET A 133 0.75 -8.66 2.47
N PHE A 134 1.68 -9.54 2.07
CA PHE A 134 1.53 -10.40 0.89
C PHE A 134 1.31 -11.88 1.22
N GLY A 135 1.23 -12.26 2.50
CA GLY A 135 1.19 -13.67 2.93
C GLY A 135 -0.02 -14.44 2.42
N ASP A 136 -1.17 -13.77 2.27
CA ASP A 136 -2.43 -14.39 1.86
C ASP A 136 -2.70 -14.33 0.35
N LEU A 137 -1.80 -13.73 -0.45
CA LEU A 137 -1.96 -13.53 -1.89
C LEU A 137 -1.58 -14.78 -2.71
N ASN A 138 -2.16 -15.93 -2.39
CA ASN A 138 -1.81 -17.22 -3.00
C ASN A 138 -2.16 -17.32 -4.50
N GLY A 139 -3.16 -16.55 -4.95
CA GLY A 139 -3.64 -16.54 -6.34
C GLY A 139 -3.05 -15.42 -7.21
N ILE A 140 -2.17 -14.58 -6.66
CA ILE A 140 -1.65 -13.41 -7.38
C ILE A 140 -0.76 -13.86 -8.56
N GLN A 141 -0.96 -13.21 -9.70
CA GLN A 141 -0.24 -13.49 -10.95
C GLN A 141 0.58 -12.29 -11.38
N ASN A 142 0.08 -11.09 -11.17
CA ASN A 142 0.70 -9.86 -11.65
C ASN A 142 0.80 -8.85 -10.51
N VAL A 143 2.02 -8.40 -10.23
CA VAL A 143 2.26 -7.34 -9.25
C VAL A 143 3.11 -6.22 -9.86
N SER A 144 2.78 -4.99 -9.49
CA SER A 144 3.54 -3.79 -9.82
C SER A 144 3.85 -3.01 -8.54
N LEU A 145 5.14 -2.84 -8.28
CA LEU A 145 5.71 -2.23 -7.06
C LEU A 145 6.75 -1.15 -7.38
N ASN A 146 6.88 -0.78 -8.66
CA ASN A 146 7.83 0.22 -9.12
C ASN A 146 7.57 1.61 -8.50
N PHE A 147 8.59 2.46 -8.50
CA PHE A 147 8.49 3.84 -8.02
C PHE A 147 7.91 3.97 -6.61
N ASN A 148 8.36 3.10 -5.71
CA ASN A 148 8.18 3.20 -4.27
C ASN A 148 9.57 3.36 -3.62
N PRO A 149 9.69 4.05 -2.48
CA PRO A 149 10.96 4.31 -1.82
C PRO A 149 11.47 3.10 -1.01
N TRP A 150 11.60 1.93 -1.64
CA TRP A 150 11.93 0.68 -0.96
C TRP A 150 13.24 0.77 -0.16
N ASP A 151 13.15 0.40 1.13
CA ASP A 151 14.26 0.31 2.07
C ASP A 151 14.78 -1.13 2.13
N CYS A 152 15.89 -1.36 1.45
CA CYS A 152 16.53 -2.66 1.32
C CYS A 152 17.46 -3.00 2.50
N TYR A 153 17.56 -2.15 3.53
CA TYR A 153 18.12 -2.54 4.82
C TYR A 153 17.05 -2.99 5.82
N SER A 154 15.78 -2.92 5.48
CA SER A 154 14.71 -3.38 6.37
C SER A 154 14.83 -4.86 6.69
N CYS A 155 14.68 -5.22 7.97
CA CYS A 155 14.55 -6.62 8.38
C CYS A 155 13.32 -7.32 7.81
N TYR A 156 12.33 -6.56 7.31
CA TYR A 156 11.14 -7.12 6.68
C TYR A 156 11.30 -7.34 5.16
N LEU A 157 12.46 -6.98 4.58
CA LEU A 157 12.72 -7.15 3.15
C LEU A 157 12.61 -8.61 2.70
N ASN A 158 12.99 -9.57 3.55
CA ASN A 158 12.95 -10.99 3.23
C ASN A 158 11.53 -11.45 2.81
N ASN A 159 10.48 -10.90 3.40
CA ASN A 159 9.10 -11.25 3.01
C ASN A 159 8.79 -10.79 1.59
N LEU A 160 9.20 -9.57 1.25
CA LEU A 160 9.04 -9.03 -0.09
C LEU A 160 9.91 -9.80 -1.09
N HIS A 161 11.14 -10.14 -0.71
CA HIS A 161 12.05 -10.95 -1.52
C HIS A 161 11.44 -12.33 -1.84
N ASN A 162 11.04 -13.08 -0.81
CA ASN A 162 10.42 -14.41 -0.95
C ASN A 162 9.13 -14.35 -1.79
N PHE A 163 8.32 -13.30 -1.59
CA PHE A 163 7.12 -13.08 -2.38
C PHE A 163 7.44 -12.87 -3.88
N LEU A 164 8.45 -12.06 -4.18
CA LEU A 164 8.86 -11.74 -5.56
C LEU A 164 9.62 -12.88 -6.25
N ASP A 165 10.31 -13.73 -5.49
CA ASP A 165 11.03 -14.91 -6.01
C ASP A 165 10.09 -16.08 -6.35
N ASN A 166 8.84 -16.01 -5.91
CA ASN A 166 7.82 -16.97 -6.32
C ASN A 166 7.57 -16.85 -7.83
N HIS A 167 7.97 -17.87 -8.59
CA HIS A 167 7.93 -17.87 -10.06
C HIS A 167 6.52 -17.77 -10.64
N LYS A 168 5.47 -17.94 -9.83
CA LYS A 168 4.07 -17.72 -10.24
C LYS A 168 3.72 -16.23 -10.33
N VAL A 169 4.48 -15.37 -9.67
CA VAL A 169 4.24 -13.93 -9.59
C VAL A 169 5.05 -13.22 -10.68
N GLN A 170 4.37 -12.76 -11.72
CA GLN A 170 4.93 -11.89 -12.74
C GLN A 170 4.99 -10.46 -12.21
N CYS A 171 6.21 -9.94 -12.14
CA CYS A 171 6.46 -8.58 -11.75
C CYS A 171 6.54 -7.68 -13.00
N VAL A 172 5.46 -6.94 -13.29
CA VAL A 172 5.32 -6.11 -14.51
C VAL A 172 6.06 -4.77 -14.36
N GLY A 173 6.31 -4.34 -13.12
CA GLY A 173 7.18 -3.22 -12.77
C GLY A 173 7.73 -3.44 -11.36
N CYS A 174 9.02 -3.76 -11.25
CA CYS A 174 9.56 -4.31 -10.01
C CYS A 174 10.05 -3.28 -9.00
N ALA A 175 10.03 -3.73 -7.74
CA ALA A 175 10.61 -3.02 -6.62
C ALA A 175 12.12 -2.83 -6.84
N VAL A 176 12.56 -1.59 -6.72
CA VAL A 176 13.95 -1.15 -6.82
C VAL A 176 14.30 -0.41 -5.55
N CYS A 177 15.46 -0.72 -4.97
CA CYS A 177 15.94 -0.12 -3.75
C CYS A 177 16.15 1.39 -3.93
N LYS A 178 15.57 2.17 -3.01
CA LYS A 178 15.78 3.61 -2.90
C LYS A 178 16.77 3.93 -1.79
N VAL A 179 16.75 3.15 -0.73
CA VAL A 179 17.75 3.17 0.34
C VAL A 179 18.14 1.73 0.65
N PRO A 180 19.37 1.50 1.13
CA PRO A 180 20.44 2.47 1.35
C PRO A 180 21.10 2.97 0.05
N GLU A 181 22.01 3.93 0.15
CA GLU A 181 22.72 4.50 -1.00
C GLU A 181 23.57 3.46 -1.73
N GLU A 182 24.20 2.53 -1.01
CA GLU A 182 25.05 1.50 -1.62
C GLU A 182 24.27 0.52 -2.50
N GLN A 183 22.97 0.37 -2.23
CA GLN A 183 22.06 -0.51 -2.96
C GLN A 183 21.07 0.27 -3.82
N TYR A 184 21.26 1.58 -3.98
CA TYR A 184 20.38 2.41 -4.78
C TYR A 184 20.27 1.89 -6.22
N GLY A 185 19.04 1.72 -6.71
CA GLY A 185 18.78 1.30 -8.09
C GLY A 185 18.85 -0.22 -8.32
N TYR A 186 19.31 -1.02 -7.36
CA TYR A 186 19.27 -2.47 -7.47
C TYR A 186 17.84 -2.99 -7.31
N HIS A 187 17.50 -4.05 -8.05
CA HIS A 187 16.21 -4.71 -7.86
C HIS A 187 16.17 -5.41 -6.51
N VAL A 188 15.05 -5.31 -5.78
CA VAL A 188 14.88 -5.96 -4.46
C VAL A 188 15.16 -7.46 -4.52
N ARG A 189 14.74 -8.15 -5.60
CA ARG A 189 15.02 -9.57 -5.84
C ARG A 189 16.50 -9.92 -6.05
N SER A 190 17.35 -8.93 -6.32
CA SER A 190 18.78 -9.13 -6.61
C SER A 190 19.69 -8.76 -5.45
N VAL A 191 19.17 -8.08 -4.44
CA VAL A 191 19.93 -7.70 -3.25
C VAL A 191 20.05 -8.91 -2.33
N ALA A 192 21.28 -9.23 -1.94
CA ALA A 192 21.53 -10.22 -0.91
C ALA A 192 21.06 -9.66 0.45
N TRP A 193 20.06 -10.30 1.05
CA TRP A 193 19.60 -9.97 2.39
C TRP A 193 20.29 -10.87 3.42
N ARG A 194 20.74 -10.29 4.54
CA ARG A 194 21.31 -11.02 5.68
C ARG A 194 20.65 -10.53 6.96
N GLU A 195 20.07 -11.46 7.71
CA GLU A 195 19.35 -11.17 8.96
C GLU A 195 20.23 -10.44 9.98
N GLU A 196 21.52 -10.75 10.03
CA GLU A 196 22.48 -10.16 10.97
C GLU A 196 22.86 -8.70 10.62
N GLU A 197 22.59 -8.24 9.40
CA GLU A 197 22.99 -6.94 8.88
C GLU A 197 21.80 -5.99 8.68
N CYS A 198 20.56 -6.46 8.87
CA CYS A 198 19.37 -5.66 8.67
C CYS A 198 19.11 -4.70 9.84
N VAL A 199 18.44 -3.58 9.56
CA VAL A 199 18.02 -2.62 10.59
C VAL A 199 16.53 -2.81 10.87
N ALA A 200 16.23 -3.30 12.06
CA ALA A 200 14.87 -3.37 12.58
C ALA A 200 14.44 -1.96 13.04
N VAL A 201 14.17 -1.07 12.08
CA VAL A 201 13.49 0.19 12.40
C VAL A 201 12.02 -0.16 12.64
N ASP A 202 11.54 0.08 13.86
CA ASP A 202 10.12 -0.04 14.21
C ASP A 202 9.29 1.04 13.48
N TYR A 203 9.11 0.90 12.16
CA TYR A 203 8.28 1.81 11.35
C TYR A 203 6.80 1.82 11.78
N TYR A 204 6.36 0.80 12.54
CA TYR A 204 4.98 0.63 13.01
C TYR A 204 4.74 1.04 14.48
N ARG A 205 5.77 1.42 15.27
CA ARG A 205 5.56 1.92 16.65
C ARG A 205 5.21 3.40 16.68
N VAL A 206 4.02 3.74 16.20
CA VAL A 206 3.30 4.94 16.63
C VAL A 206 1.89 4.54 17.08
N TYR A 207 1.84 3.75 18.16
CA TYR A 207 0.69 3.69 19.04
C TYR A 207 1.20 3.82 20.48
N ALA A 208 0.67 4.85 21.14
CA ALA A 208 0.88 5.30 22.52
C ALA A 208 1.60 4.34 23.50
N VAL A 209 2.72 4.81 24.03
CA VAL A 209 3.13 4.48 25.41
C VAL A 209 3.15 5.79 26.20
N PRO A 210 2.12 6.12 27.00
CA PRO A 210 2.26 7.20 27.98
C PRO A 210 3.20 6.70 29.07
N GLY A 211 4.40 7.26 29.12
CA GLY A 211 5.34 7.08 30.22
C GLY A 211 6.25 5.87 30.09
N ILE A 212 7.37 6.04 29.36
CA ILE A 212 8.70 5.58 29.78
C ILE A 212 9.70 6.53 29.09
N LEU A 213 10.37 7.33 29.91
CA LEU A 213 11.62 8.01 29.56
C LEU A 213 12.73 6.96 29.47
N SER A 214 13.70 7.20 28.57
CA SER A 214 14.98 6.48 28.38
C SER A 214 14.90 5.27 27.41
N ILE A 215 15.81 5.01 26.46
CA ILE A 215 17.26 5.29 26.37
C ILE A 215 17.67 5.45 24.88
N ILE A 216 18.59 6.40 24.65
CA ILE A 216 19.40 6.57 23.45
C ILE A 216 20.28 5.33 23.23
N SER A 217 20.15 4.59 22.12
CA SER A 217 21.29 3.92 21.43
C SER A 217 20.84 3.08 20.23
N ALA A 218 20.87 3.66 19.02
CA ALA A 218 20.88 2.89 17.77
C ALA A 218 21.94 3.42 16.78
N ALA A 219 22.99 4.08 17.29
CA ALA A 219 24.11 4.60 16.49
C ALA A 219 25.48 4.15 16.99
N ARG A 220 25.56 3.03 17.74
CA ARG A 220 26.82 2.55 18.33
C ARG A 220 27.35 1.21 17.78
N ALA A 221 26.67 0.61 16.81
CA ALA A 221 27.06 -0.70 16.27
C ALA A 221 27.95 -0.67 15.01
N HIS A 222 28.35 0.51 14.49
CA HIS A 222 29.14 0.57 13.23
C HIS A 222 30.49 1.30 13.28
N LEU A 223 30.95 1.79 14.43
CA LEU A 223 32.22 2.55 14.52
C LEU A 223 33.40 1.80 15.19
N TRP A 224 33.33 0.48 15.34
CA TRP A 224 34.45 -0.31 15.90
C TRP A 224 35.18 -1.23 14.90
N ARG A 225 34.83 -1.22 13.60
CA ARG A 225 35.46 -2.12 12.61
C ARG A 225 36.24 -1.48 11.46
N LEU A 226 36.37 -0.15 11.40
CA LEU A 226 37.22 0.50 10.41
C LEU A 226 38.08 1.56 11.11
N GLN A 227 39.37 1.25 11.28
CA GLN A 227 40.41 2.22 11.62
C GLN A 227 40.52 3.26 10.48
N MET A 228 39.73 4.33 10.54
CA MET A 228 39.89 5.54 9.73
C MET A 228 39.54 6.77 10.58
N PRO A 229 40.25 7.91 10.43
CA PRO A 229 40.22 9.02 11.37
C PRO A 229 38.92 9.84 11.27
N LEU A 230 38.36 10.21 12.44
CA LEU A 230 37.19 11.08 12.55
C LEU A 230 37.46 12.45 11.90
N VAL A 231 36.64 12.83 10.91
CA VAL A 231 36.39 14.23 10.59
C VAL A 231 34.90 14.49 10.78
N LEU A 232 34.58 15.04 11.94
CA LEU A 232 33.23 15.45 12.34
C LEU A 232 32.99 16.86 11.78
N HIS A 233 32.03 17.05 10.87
CA HIS A 233 31.50 18.38 10.55
C HIS A 233 30.07 18.47 11.10
N ILE A 234 29.97 19.19 12.21
CA ILE A 234 28.72 19.58 12.86
C ILE A 234 28.25 20.88 12.19
N CYS A 235 27.12 20.87 11.49
CA CYS A 235 26.38 22.09 11.18
C CYS A 235 25.28 22.27 12.23
N ILE A 236 25.58 23.12 13.23
CA ILE A 236 24.60 23.73 14.12
C ILE A 236 23.93 24.88 13.35
N PHE A 237 22.61 24.90 13.30
CA PHE A 237 21.84 26.11 13.00
C PHE A 237 21.12 26.54 14.29
N VAL A 238 21.52 27.70 14.79
CA VAL A 238 20.88 28.57 15.79
C VAL A 238 21.21 30.00 15.34
N PRO A 239 20.37 31.03 15.55
CA PRO A 239 19.11 31.08 16.32
C PRO A 239 17.83 31.19 15.49
#